data_AF-J9FMJ7-F1
#
_entry.id   AF-J9FMJ7-F1
#
_cell.length_a   1.000
_cell.length_b   1.000
_cell.length_c   1.000
_cell.angle_alpha   90.00
_cell.angle_beta   90.00
_cell.angle_gamma   90.00
#
_symmetry.space_group_name_H-M   'P 1'
#
loop_
_entity.id
_entity.type
_entity.pdbx_description
1 polymer ?
#
loop_
_entity_poly.entity_id
_entity_poly.type
_entity_poly.pdbx_seq_one_letter_code
_entity_poly.pdbx_strand_id
1 'polypeptide(L)'
;MSLVKNCLINLQFTIAFGFQASRSRCEPIEIPLCKDIPYKYTYFPNSLLQPDQQSLQTQTEHFKPLIKTNCNPHIKFFICSVFAPMCPEHMPQAVTSCRSVCEEVLINRVS
;
A
#
# COMPACT_ATOMS: atom_id res chain seq x y z
N MET A 1 9.75 -46.20 -9.06
CA MET A 1 9.34 -44.86 -9.49
C MET A 1 8.57 -44.21 -8.38
N SER A 2 8.89 -42.94 -8.13
CA SER A 2 7.92 -41.90 -7.76
C SER A 2 7.14 -42.05 -6.45
N LEU A 3 7.32 -41.01 -5.62
CA LEU A 3 6.42 -40.53 -4.57
C LEU A 3 6.44 -41.39 -3.28
N VAL A 4 6.53 -40.75 -2.12
CA VAL A 4 6.47 -41.35 -0.76
C VAL A 4 7.76 -42.00 -0.22
N LYS A 5 8.92 -41.33 -0.33
CA LYS A 5 10.12 -41.69 0.47
C LYS A 5 10.82 -40.52 1.16
N ASN A 6 10.12 -39.40 1.36
CA ASN A 6 10.62 -38.22 2.09
C ASN A 6 9.67 -37.75 3.21
N CYS A 7 8.94 -38.66 3.85
CA CYS A 7 8.02 -38.31 4.95
C CYS A 7 8.57 -38.63 6.36
N LEU A 8 9.76 -39.22 6.51
CA LEU A 8 10.27 -39.65 7.82
C LEU A 8 11.81 -39.59 7.91
N ILE A 9 12.40 -38.40 7.78
CA ILE A 9 13.84 -38.22 8.07
C ILE A 9 14.06 -36.92 8.86
N ASN A 10 14.15 -37.09 10.19
CA ASN A 10 14.97 -36.36 11.16
C ASN A 10 14.57 -34.95 11.64
N LEU A 11 14.13 -34.94 12.90
CA LEU A 11 13.90 -33.86 13.87
C LEU A 11 15.11 -32.90 14.12
N GLN A 12 16.12 -32.83 13.26
CA GLN A 12 17.35 -32.05 13.51
C GLN A 12 18.04 -31.46 12.25
N PHE A 13 17.33 -31.19 11.15
CA PHE A 13 17.90 -30.43 10.02
C PHE A 13 17.28 -29.03 9.92
N THR A 14 17.93 -28.09 10.63
CA THR A 14 17.93 -26.64 10.48
C THR A 14 16.81 -26.03 9.63
N ILE A 15 15.90 -25.35 10.33
CA ILE A 15 14.93 -24.39 9.84
C ILE A 15 15.66 -23.37 8.92
N ALA A 16 15.72 -23.66 7.62
CA ALA A 16 16.31 -22.78 6.61
C ALA A 16 15.40 -22.56 5.39
N PHE A 17 14.12 -22.92 5.50
CA PHE A 17 13.09 -22.15 4.81
C PHE A 17 12.77 -20.97 5.69
N GLY A 18 13.63 -19.94 5.62
CA GLY A 18 13.27 -18.63 6.11
C GLY A 18 12.00 -18.24 5.38
N PHE A 19 10.87 -18.28 6.08
CA PHE A 19 9.76 -17.40 5.74
C PHE A 19 10.36 -16.01 5.92
N GLN A 20 10.87 -15.43 4.82
CA GLN A 20 11.35 -14.07 4.82
C GLN A 20 10.09 -13.23 4.95
N ALA A 21 9.60 -13.08 6.18
CA ALA A 21 8.65 -12.05 6.52
C ALA A 21 9.37 -10.77 6.11
N SER A 22 9.02 -10.22 4.94
CA SER A 22 9.48 -8.91 4.56
C SER A 22 9.04 -8.03 5.72
N ARG A 23 10.00 -7.53 6.50
CA ARG A 23 9.74 -6.42 7.41
C ARG A 23 9.28 -5.32 6.47
N SER A 24 7.98 -5.17 6.35
CA SER A 24 7.37 -3.96 5.87
C SER A 24 7.93 -2.84 6.70
N ARG A 25 8.61 -1.93 6.02
CA ARG A 25 9.25 -0.79 6.64
C ARG A 25 8.33 0.38 6.35
N CYS A 26 7.81 0.99 7.41
CA CYS A 26 7.25 2.33 7.26
C CYS A 26 8.36 3.21 6.68
N GLU A 27 8.12 3.78 5.51
CA GLU A 27 9.07 4.64 4.81
C GLU A 27 8.45 6.00 4.53
N PRO A 28 9.25 7.08 4.45
CA PRO A 28 8.75 8.39 4.11
C PRO A 28 8.01 8.38 2.76
N ILE A 29 6.97 9.19 2.63
CA ILE A 29 6.27 9.36 1.35
C ILE A 29 7.16 10.16 0.40
N GLU A 30 7.56 9.54 -0.70
CA GLU A 30 8.35 10.16 -1.76
C GLU A 30 7.49 10.61 -2.93
N ILE A 31 6.26 10.08 -3.06
CA ILE A 31 5.30 10.44 -4.11
C ILE A 31 4.96 11.93 -4.04
N PRO A 32 5.37 12.76 -5.04
CA PRO A 32 5.20 14.21 -4.97
C PRO A 32 3.76 14.68 -4.77
N LEU A 33 2.80 13.98 -5.38
CA LEU A 33 1.37 14.26 -5.25
C LEU A 33 0.85 14.12 -3.81
N CYS A 34 1.51 13.31 -3.00
CA CYS A 34 1.03 12.87 -1.69
C CYS A 34 1.86 13.43 -0.51
N LYS A 35 2.78 14.37 -0.75
CA LYS A 35 3.64 14.92 0.33
C LYS A 35 2.89 15.81 1.33
N ASP A 36 1.78 16.40 0.91
CA ASP A 36 0.99 17.37 1.66
C ASP A 36 -0.34 16.79 2.21
N ILE A 37 -0.39 15.47 2.44
CA ILE A 37 -1.50 14.82 3.11
C ILE A 37 -1.27 14.73 4.64
N PRO A 38 -2.30 14.35 5.44
CA PRO A 38 -2.25 14.36 6.91
C PRO A 38 -1.24 13.41 7.57
N TYR A 39 -0.62 12.49 6.83
CA TYR A 39 0.41 11.58 7.34
C TYR A 39 1.66 11.61 6.44
N LYS A 40 2.80 11.17 6.99
CA LYS A 40 4.13 11.30 6.35
C LYS A 40 4.82 9.99 6.02
N TYR A 41 4.33 8.87 6.54
CA TYR A 41 4.92 7.53 6.35
C TYR A 41 3.93 6.59 5.69
N THR A 42 4.41 5.82 4.73
CA THR A 42 3.67 4.79 4.00
C THR A 42 4.20 3.41 4.31
N TYR A 43 3.30 2.43 4.32
CA TYR A 43 3.70 1.03 4.38
C TYR A 43 4.17 0.58 2.99
N PHE A 44 5.33 -0.07 2.91
CA PHE A 44 5.91 -0.47 1.64
C PHE A 44 6.62 -1.84 1.73
N PRO A 45 6.55 -2.70 0.68
CA PRO A 45 5.84 -2.51 -0.59
C PRO A 45 4.33 -2.43 -0.43
N ASN A 46 3.69 -1.60 -1.25
CA ASN A 46 2.24 -1.59 -1.33
C ASN A 46 1.78 -2.93 -1.93
N SER A 47 1.17 -3.79 -1.12
CA SER A 47 0.79 -5.16 -1.52
C SER A 47 -0.17 -5.23 -2.71
N LEU A 48 -0.84 -4.12 -3.06
CA LEU A 48 -1.78 -4.04 -4.18
C LEU A 48 -1.16 -3.46 -5.45
N LEU A 49 0.05 -2.89 -5.39
CA LEU A 49 0.66 -2.12 -6.47
C LEU A 49 2.13 -2.50 -6.70
N GLN A 50 2.86 -1.62 -7.40
CA GLN A 50 4.25 -1.78 -7.82
C GLN A 50 5.24 -1.93 -6.64
N PRO A 51 6.43 -2.51 -6.89
CA PRO A 51 7.39 -2.87 -5.84
C PRO A 51 8.30 -1.72 -5.37
N ASP A 52 8.18 -0.50 -5.92
CA ASP A 52 8.91 0.71 -5.51
C ASP A 52 8.02 1.97 -5.57
N GLN A 53 8.29 2.99 -4.75
CA GLN A 53 7.50 4.23 -4.78
C GLN A 53 7.70 5.05 -6.07
N GLN A 54 8.86 4.93 -6.74
CA GLN A 54 9.19 5.72 -7.92
C GLN A 54 8.29 5.36 -9.11
N SER A 55 7.98 4.08 -9.31
CA SER A 55 7.02 3.62 -10.32
C SER A 55 5.58 4.09 -10.02
N LEU A 56 5.21 4.26 -8.75
CA LEU A 56 3.91 4.82 -8.36
C LEU A 56 3.81 6.32 -8.62
N GLN A 57 4.93 7.07 -8.63
CA GLN A 57 4.93 8.50 -8.96
C GLN A 57 4.29 8.72 -10.33
N THR A 58 4.75 8.00 -11.36
CA THR A 58 4.19 8.09 -12.72
C THR A 58 2.71 7.71 -12.76
N GLN A 59 2.27 6.71 -12.01
CA GLN A 59 0.86 6.31 -11.99
C GLN A 59 -0.04 7.39 -11.37
N THR A 60 0.41 8.02 -10.28
CA THR A 60 -0.37 9.07 -9.61
C THR A 60 -0.54 10.33 -10.45
N GLU A 61 0.37 10.60 -11.39
CA GLU A 61 0.26 11.73 -12.33
C GLU A 61 -1.03 11.67 -13.17
N HIS A 62 -1.49 10.47 -13.54
CA HIS A 62 -2.73 10.29 -14.31
C HIS A 62 -3.98 10.81 -13.58
N PHE A 63 -3.93 10.91 -12.25
CA PHE A 63 -5.02 11.43 -11.45
C PHE A 63 -4.95 12.94 -11.19
N LYS A 64 -3.86 13.62 -11.57
CA LYS A 64 -3.74 15.08 -11.41
C LYS A 64 -4.89 15.86 -12.05
N PRO A 65 -5.33 15.56 -13.30
CA PRO A 65 -6.47 16.27 -13.90
C PRO A 65 -7.73 16.13 -13.04
N LEU A 66 -7.99 14.92 -12.52
CA LEU A 66 -9.14 14.64 -11.67
C LEU A 66 -9.06 15.36 -10.32
N ILE A 67 -7.90 15.41 -9.67
CA ILE A 67 -7.71 16.17 -8.42
C ILE A 67 -7.94 17.66 -8.66
N LYS A 68 -7.50 18.20 -9.80
CA LYS A 68 -7.66 19.61 -10.15
C LYS A 68 -9.11 20.04 -10.37
N THR A 69 -10.02 19.12 -10.71
CA THR A 69 -11.45 19.47 -10.82
C THR A 69 -12.06 19.81 -9.47
N ASN A 70 -11.43 19.35 -8.37
CA ASN A 70 -11.88 19.54 -7.00
C ASN A 70 -13.34 19.08 -6.79
N CYS A 71 -13.74 18.01 -7.48
CA CYS A 71 -15.12 17.51 -7.43
C CYS A 71 -15.54 16.90 -6.09
N ASN A 72 -14.59 16.57 -5.21
CA ASN A 72 -14.81 16.18 -3.83
C ASN A 72 -13.56 16.57 -3.00
N PRO A 73 -13.71 17.15 -1.80
CA PRO A 73 -12.58 17.59 -0.96
C PRO A 73 -11.63 16.45 -0.53
N HIS A 74 -12.12 15.21 -0.50
CA HIS A 74 -11.36 14.02 -0.13
C HIS A 74 -10.71 13.30 -1.33
N ILE A 75 -10.89 13.75 -2.57
CA ILE A 75 -10.39 13.03 -3.75
C ILE A 75 -8.88 12.79 -3.72
N LYS A 76 -8.11 13.82 -3.36
CA LYS A 76 -6.65 13.73 -3.23
C LYS A 76 -6.25 12.76 -2.12
N PHE A 77 -6.91 12.87 -0.97
CA PHE A 77 -6.66 11.99 0.17
C PHE A 77 -6.96 10.53 -0.19
N PHE A 78 -8.09 10.28 -0.85
CA PHE A 78 -8.49 8.95 -1.29
C PHE A 78 -7.45 8.32 -2.23
N ILE A 79 -7.05 9.03 -3.29
CA ILE A 79 -6.01 8.57 -4.22
C ILE A 79 -4.73 8.26 -3.45
N CYS A 80 -4.25 9.17 -2.61
CA CYS A 80 -3.04 8.94 -1.82
C CYS A 80 -3.16 7.77 -0.84
N SER A 81 -4.33 7.50 -0.26
CA SER A 81 -4.55 6.35 0.63
C SER A 81 -4.46 4.99 -0.08
N VAL A 82 -4.60 4.98 -1.41
CA VAL A 82 -4.44 3.78 -2.24
C VAL A 82 -2.99 3.59 -2.66
N PHE A 83 -2.32 4.66 -3.12
CA PHE A 83 -0.95 4.59 -3.62
C PHE A 83 0.11 4.60 -2.52
N ALA A 84 -0.10 5.38 -1.46
CA ALA A 84 0.76 5.52 -0.29
C ALA A 84 -0.05 5.28 0.99
N PRO A 85 -0.50 4.04 1.28
CA PRO A 85 -1.34 3.77 2.44
C PRO A 85 -0.63 4.09 3.76
N MET A 86 -1.38 4.61 4.73
CA MET A 86 -0.84 5.04 6.01
C MET A 86 -0.10 3.90 6.72
N CYS A 87 1.03 4.23 7.33
CA CYS A 87 1.76 3.36 8.25
C CYS A 87 1.55 3.85 9.69
N PRO A 88 0.62 3.26 10.47
CA PRO A 88 0.44 3.64 11.86
C PRO A 88 1.62 3.18 12.70
N GLU A 89 2.06 4.02 13.63
CA GLU A 89 2.98 3.58 14.67
C GLU A 89 2.34 2.41 15.43
N HIS A 90 3.10 1.33 15.60
CA HIS A 90 2.69 0.11 16.31
C HIS A 90 1.65 -0.79 15.64
N MET A 91 1.31 -0.57 14.36
CA MET A 91 0.44 -1.49 13.62
C MET A 91 1.24 -2.27 12.56
N PRO A 92 1.08 -3.61 12.47
CA PRO A 92 1.85 -4.42 11.52
C PRO A 92 1.36 -4.33 10.07
N GLN A 93 0.36 -3.50 9.78
CA GLN A 93 -0.34 -3.48 8.49
C GLN A 93 -0.63 -2.05 8.02
N ALA A 94 -0.70 -1.91 6.70
CA ALA A 94 -1.08 -0.68 6.03
C ALA A 94 -2.55 -0.33 6.31
N VAL A 95 -2.86 0.96 6.42
CA VAL A 95 -4.24 1.45 6.55
C VAL A 95 -4.59 2.32 5.33
N THR A 96 -5.61 1.89 4.60
CA THR A 96 -6.20 2.67 3.50
C THR A 96 -7.50 3.33 3.94
N SER A 97 -8.11 4.14 3.07
CA SER A 97 -9.37 4.82 3.37
C SER A 97 -10.53 3.85 3.62
N CYS A 98 -11.43 4.22 4.53
CA CYS A 98 -12.64 3.45 4.78
C CYS A 98 -13.54 3.41 3.55
N ARG A 99 -14.37 2.37 3.44
CA ARG A 99 -15.36 2.22 2.36
C ARG A 99 -16.24 3.44 2.18
N SER A 100 -16.66 4.09 3.28
CA SER A 100 -17.48 5.30 3.24
C SER A 100 -16.83 6.46 2.46
N VAL A 101 -15.51 6.65 2.61
CA VAL A 101 -14.76 7.69 1.88
C VAL A 101 -14.68 7.36 0.39
N CYS A 102 -14.48 6.09 0.06
CA CYS A 102 -14.50 5.62 -1.34
C CYS A 102 -15.85 5.93 -2.00
N GLU A 103 -16.94 5.54 -1.34
CA GLU A 103 -18.31 5.81 -1.82
C GLU A 103 -18.56 7.31 -1.95
N GLU A 104 -18.08 8.12 -0.99
CA GLU A 104 -18.23 9.57 -1.04
C GLU A 104 -17.53 10.21 -2.25
N VAL A 105 -16.30 9.79 -2.55
CA VAL A 105 -15.53 10.28 -3.69
C VAL A 105 -16.15 9.83 -5.01
N LEU A 106 -16.71 8.61 -5.08
CA LEU A 106 -17.35 8.07 -6.28
C LEU A 106 -18.66 8.78 -6.67
N ILE A 107 -19.36 9.39 -5.71
CA ILE A 107 -20.68 9.99 -5.94
C ILE A 107 -20.60 11.38 -6.62
N ASN A 108 -19.41 11.88 -7.00
CA ASN A 108 -19.22 13.17 -7.70
C ASN A 108 -20.00 14.34 -7.05
N ARG A 109 -19.75 14.63 -5.77
CA ARG A 109 -20.44 15.74 -5.09
C ARG A 109 -19.76 17.09 -5.32
N VAL A 110 -20.06 17.69 -6.47
CA VAL A 110 -20.02 19.15 -6.60
C VAL A 110 -21.36 19.69 -6.11
N SER A 111 -21.33 20.41 -4.98
CA SER A 111 -22.39 21.34 -4.57
C SER A 111 -22.10 22.72 -5.13
#